data_AF-A0A554LS52-F1
#
_entry.id   AF-A0A554LS52-F1
#
_cell.length_a   1.000
_cell.length_b   1.000
_cell.length_c   1.000
_cell.angle_alpha   90.00
_cell.angle_beta   90.00
_cell.angle_gamma   90.00
#
_symmetry.space_group_name_H-M   'P 1'
#
loop_
_entity.id
_entity.type
_entity.pdbx_description
1 polymer ?
#
loop_
_entity_poly.entity_id
_entity_poly.type
_entity_poly.pdbx_seq_one_letter_code
_entity_poly.pdbx_strand_id
1 'polypeptide(L)'
;MIQHRSILKLADNTGAKRLMCIRVLGGYKKRYAVIGDIITVSVKKAEPHGMVKKSEVLKAVIVRTRKEVRRKNGIYIRFIKRKRF
;
A
#
# COMPACT_ATOMS: atom_id res chain seq x y z
N MET A 1 -5.56 6.69 -3.92
CA MET A 1 -4.53 7.63 -3.44
C MET A 1 -4.20 7.24 -2.01
N ILE A 2 -2.90 7.06 -1.75
CA ILE A 2 -2.35 6.73 -0.43
C ILE A 2 -1.46 7.89 0.00
N GLN A 3 -1.48 8.25 1.28
CA GLN A 3 -0.68 9.34 1.84
C GLN A 3 0.01 8.90 3.15
N HIS A 4 0.82 9.79 3.72
CA HIS A 4 1.40 9.58 5.05
C HIS A 4 0.33 9.16 6.08
N ARG A 5 0.67 8.20 6.95
CA ARG A 5 -0.20 7.59 7.99
C ARG A 5 -1.41 6.79 7.47
N SER A 6 -1.55 6.58 6.16
CA SER A 6 -2.61 5.71 5.63
C SER A 6 -2.42 4.27 6.12
N ILE A 7 -3.49 3.64 6.61
CA ILE A 7 -3.50 2.21 6.95
C ILE A 7 -3.84 1.39 5.71
N LEU A 8 -2.97 0.42 5.42
CA LEU A 8 -3.06 -0.45 4.26
C LEU A 8 -3.24 -1.89 4.69
N LYS A 9 -3.89 -2.67 3.82
CA LYS A 9 -3.95 -4.13 3.93
C LYS A 9 -2.87 -4.72 3.06
N LEU A 10 -2.28 -5.81 3.53
CA LEU A 10 -1.38 -6.65 2.76
C LEU A 10 -2.16 -7.36 1.64
N ALA A 11 -1.46 -7.69 0.55
CA ALA A 11 -1.96 -8.50 -0.56
C ALA A 11 -0.93 -9.55 -0.99
N ASP A 12 -0.08 -9.98 -0.06
CA ASP A 12 0.96 -10.99 -0.22
C ASP A 12 0.92 -11.98 0.96
N ASN A 13 1.78 -12.99 0.92
CA ASN A 13 1.85 -14.09 1.90
C ASN A 13 2.94 -13.89 2.98
N THR A 14 3.44 -12.68 3.21
CA THR A 14 4.47 -12.40 4.24
C THR A 14 4.00 -12.56 5.68
N GLY A 15 2.69 -12.66 5.91
CA GLY A 15 2.11 -12.74 7.25
C GLY A 15 1.85 -11.37 7.90
N ALA A 16 2.10 -10.25 7.21
CA ALA A 16 1.60 -8.95 7.66
C ALA A 16 0.06 -8.87 7.54
N LYS A 17 -0.61 -8.17 8.45
CA LYS A 17 -2.08 -7.98 8.42
C LYS A 17 -2.46 -6.52 8.20
N ARG A 18 -1.68 -5.61 8.76
CA ARG A 18 -1.87 -4.16 8.62
C ARG A 18 -0.54 -3.47 8.49
N LEU A 19 -0.47 -2.55 7.54
CA LEU A 19 0.68 -1.69 7.29
C LEU A 19 0.26 -0.23 7.48
N MET A 20 1.21 0.63 7.83
CA MET A 20 1.02 2.09 7.85
C MET A 20 2.04 2.71 6.91
N CYS A 21 1.59 3.56 5.99
CA CYS A 21 2.48 4.35 5.16
C CYS A 21 3.25 5.38 6.00
N ILE A 22 4.57 5.30 6.00
CA ILE A 22 5.47 6.26 6.64
C ILE A 22 5.91 7.32 5.63
N ARG A 23 6.17 6.94 4.37
CA ARG A 23 6.67 7.88 3.37
C ARG A 23 6.24 7.49 1.96
N VAL A 24 5.82 8.47 1.19
CA VAL A 24 5.66 8.34 -0.26
C VAL A 24 6.99 8.66 -0.93
N LEU A 25 7.52 7.75 -1.76
CA LEU A 25 8.79 7.95 -2.47
C LEU A 25 8.55 8.64 -3.82
N GLY A 26 9.52 9.45 -4.26
CA GLY A 26 9.47 10.19 -5.53
C GLY A 26 9.59 11.71 -5.43
N GLY A 27 10.29 12.23 -4.42
CA GLY A 27 10.61 13.66 -4.27
C GLY A 27 9.85 14.39 -3.16
N TYR A 28 10.30 15.61 -2.83
CA TYR A 28 9.80 16.39 -1.68
C TYR A 28 8.36 16.89 -1.83
N LYS A 29 7.89 17.15 -3.07
CA LYS A 29 6.52 17.60 -3.34
C LYS A 29 5.51 16.47 -3.46
N LYS A 30 5.94 15.20 -3.48
CA LYS A 30 5.03 14.08 -3.73
C LYS A 30 4.23 13.72 -2.47
N ARG A 31 2.99 14.20 -2.42
CA ARG A 31 2.06 14.02 -1.28
C ARG A 31 1.28 12.71 -1.32
N TYR A 32 1.04 12.18 -2.51
CA TYR A 32 0.19 11.02 -2.73
C TYR A 32 0.89 9.97 -3.57
N ALA A 33 0.61 8.71 -3.24
CA ALA A 33 1.00 7.55 -4.00
C ALA A 33 -0.22 6.94 -4.72
N VAL A 34 0.01 6.49 -5.94
CA VAL A 34 -0.96 5.79 -6.81
C VAL A 34 -0.52 4.36 -7.08
N ILE A 35 -1.30 3.62 -7.87
CA ILE A 35 -0.95 2.24 -8.25
C ILE A 35 0.41 2.25 -8.97
N GLY A 36 1.30 1.33 -8.60
CA GLY A 36 2.66 1.21 -9.11
C GLY A 36 3.72 1.98 -8.30
N ASP A 37 3.33 2.93 -7.45
CA ASP A 37 4.29 3.66 -6.63
C ASP A 37 4.85 2.79 -5.50
N ILE A 38 6.13 3.03 -5.20
CA ILE A 38 6.81 2.47 -4.03
C ILE A 38 6.63 3.42 -2.84
N ILE A 39 6.29 2.85 -1.69
CA ILE A 39 6.14 3.55 -0.42
C ILE A 39 6.96 2.85 0.67
N THR A 40 7.37 3.61 1.68
CA THR A 40 7.90 3.04 2.93
C THR A 40 6.76 2.83 3.90
N VAL A 41 6.70 1.63 4.49
CA VAL A 41 5.63 1.20 5.40
C VAL A 41 6.20 0.65 6.70
N SER A 42 5.47 0.83 7.81
CA SER A 42 5.70 0.09 9.05
C SER A 42 4.64 -0.98 9.23
N VAL A 43 5.02 -2.19 9.65
CA VAL A 43 4.10 -3.26 10.00
C VAL A 43 3.41 -2.93 11.33
N LYS A 44 2.08 -2.84 11.34
CA LYS A 44 1.29 -2.56 12.55
C LYS A 44 0.70 -3.82 13.18
N LYS A 45 0.43 -4.85 12.37
CA LYS A 45 0.00 -6.17 12.82
C LYS A 45 0.63 -7.21 11.92
N ALA A 46 1.21 -8.25 12.50
CA ALA A 46 1.77 -9.42 11.83
C ALA A 46 1.27 -10.70 12.50
N GLU A 47 1.41 -11.82 11.81
CA GLU A 47 1.22 -13.15 12.37
C GLU A 47 2.45 -13.56 13.21
N PRO A 48 2.26 -14.36 14.28
CA PRO A 48 3.35 -14.72 15.20
C PRO A 48 4.54 -15.43 14.53
N HIS A 49 4.28 -16.24 13.50
CA HIS A 49 5.29 -17.00 12.75
C HIS A 49 5.41 -16.53 11.29
N GLY A 50 4.98 -15.30 11.00
CA GLY A 50 5.12 -14.71 9.67
C GLY A 50 6.57 -14.33 9.36
N MET A 51 6.85 -14.07 8.09
CA MET A 51 8.19 -13.64 7.63
C MET A 51 8.57 -12.25 8.16
N VAL A 52 7.58 -11.42 8.49
CA VAL A 52 7.79 -10.05 8.97
C VAL A 52 7.28 -9.85 10.40
N LYS A 53 7.94 -8.98 11.15
CA LYS A 53 7.63 -8.70 12.56
C LYS A 53 6.82 -7.40 12.72
N LYS A 54 6.12 -7.27 13.85
CA LYS A 54 5.47 -6.00 14.22
C LYS A 54 6.55 -4.90 14.34
N SER A 55 6.19 -3.70 13.89
CA SER A 55 7.03 -2.49 13.86
C SER A 55 8.18 -2.50 12.85
N GLU A 56 8.36 -3.59 12.09
CA GLU A 56 9.35 -3.65 11.01
C GLU A 56 9.03 -2.63 9.91
N VAL A 57 10.07 -2.02 9.35
CA VAL A 57 9.96 -1.00 8.29
C VAL A 57 10.43 -1.58 6.98
N LEU A 58 9.55 -1.54 5.98
CA LEU A 58 9.76 -2.17 4.67
C LEU A 58 9.38 -1.21 3.54
N LYS A 59 9.81 -1.55 2.32
CA LYS A 59 9.29 -0.93 1.09
C LYS A 59 8.16 -1.81 0.55
N ALA A 60 7.13 -1.18 0.01
CA ALA A 60 5.99 -1.88 -0.60
C ALA A 60 5.54 -1.16 -1.87
N VAL A 61 4.96 -1.93 -2.80
CA VAL A 61 4.36 -1.42 -4.04
C VAL A 61 2.84 -1.37 -3.89
N ILE A 62 2.22 -0.27 -4.32
CA ILE A 62 0.76 -0.15 -4.30
C ILE A 62 0.17 -0.88 -5.51
N VAL A 63 -0.57 -1.96 -5.27
CA VAL A 63 -1.21 -2.75 -6.34
C VAL A 63 -2.67 -2.37 -6.60
N ARG A 64 -3.38 -1.82 -5.59
CA ARG A 64 -4.81 -1.50 -5.68
C ARG A 64 -5.13 -0.22 -4.93
N THR A 65 -6.00 0.63 -5.49
CA THR A 65 -6.55 1.81 -4.79
C THR A 65 -8.04 2.00 -5.04
N ARG A 66 -8.75 2.54 -4.05
CA ARG A 66 -10.17 2.94 -4.18
C ARG A 66 -10.37 4.17 -5.07
N LYS A 67 -9.39 5.07 -5.17
CA LYS A 67 -9.43 6.15 -6.14
C LYS A 67 -9.19 5.57 -7.52
N GLU A 68 -9.99 5.99 -8.49
CA GLU A 68 -9.83 5.63 -9.89
C GLU A 68 -8.49 6.09 -10.45
N VAL A 69 -7.94 5.28 -11.34
CA VAL A 69 -6.75 5.61 -12.13
C VAL A 69 -7.16 5.63 -13.60
N ARG A 70 -6.83 6.72 -14.28
CA ARG A 70 -7.07 6.89 -15.72
C ARG A 70 -5.99 6.18 -16.52
N ARG A 71 -6.40 5.34 -17.47
CA ARG A 71 -5.50 4.74 -18.48
C ARG A 71 -5.37 5.66 -19.69
N LYS A 72 -4.31 5.45 -20.49
CA LYS A 72 -4.01 6.24 -21.70
C LYS A 72 -5.18 6.25 -22.70
N ASN A 73 -5.92 5.14 -22.80
CA ASN A 73 -7.09 5.00 -23.66
C ASN A 73 -8.37 5.65 -23.10
N GLY A 74 -8.29 6.45 -22.03
CA GLY A 74 -9.44 7.14 -21.44
C GLY A 74 -10.27 6.31 -20.45
N ILE A 75 -10.05 5.00 -20.36
CA ILE A 75 -10.77 4.13 -19.43
C ILE A 75 -10.27 4.36 -18.00
N TYR A 76 -11.19 4.35 -17.03
CA TYR A 76 -10.89 4.44 -15.60
C TYR A 76 -11.00 3.09 -14.93
N ILE A 77 -10.05 2.78 -14.04
CA ILE A 77 -10.10 1.56 -13.21
C ILE A 77 -10.17 1.94 -11.75
N ARG A 78 -11.11 1.32 -11.04
CA ARG A 78 -11.30 1.49 -9.60
C ARG A 78 -11.36 0.13 -8.91
N PHE A 79 -10.54 -0.06 -7.89
CA PHE A 79 -10.60 -1.26 -7.06
C PHE A 79 -11.51 -1.01 -5.87
N ILE A 80 -12.66 -1.66 -5.87
CA ILE A 80 -13.54 -1.70 -4.69
C ILE A 80 -13.05 -2.77 -3.71
N LYS A 81 -13.42 -2.60 -2.45
CA LYS A 81 -13.03 -3.52 -1.39
C LYS A 81 -13.87 -4.81 -1.48
N ARG A 82 -13.41 -5.80 -2.26
CA ARG A 82 -13.81 -7.20 -2.09
C ARG A 82 -12.72 -7.95 -1.33
N LYS A 83 -13.13 -8.78 -0.39
CA LYS A 83 -12.27 -9.53 0.53
C LYS A 83 -11.72 -10.76 -0.21
N ARG A 84 -10.80 -10.58 -1.16
CA ARG A 84 -10.07 -11.72 -1.76
C ARG A 84 -8.60 -11.35 -1.91
N PHE A 85 -7.79 -12.09 -1.14
CA PHE A 85 -6.34 -12.23 -1.10
C PHE A 85 -5.54 -10.93 -0.85
#